data_AF-A0A1J3HHY6-F1
#
_entry.id   AF-A0A1J3HHY6-F1
#
_cell.length_a   1.000
_cell.length_b   1.000
_cell.length_c   1.000
_cell.angle_alpha   90.00
_cell.angle_beta   90.00
_cell.angle_gamma   90.00
#
_symmetry.space_group_name_H-M   'P 1'
#
loop_
_entity.id
_entity.type
_entity.pdbx_description
1 polymer ?
#
loop_
_entity_poly.entity_id
_entity_poly.type
_entity_poly.pdbx_seq_one_letter_code
_entity_poly.pdbx_strand_id
1 'polypeptide(L)'
;ASVLSLQITFFPNRGFSIGTTVHHVVMDGKTAAKFHKSWAHLCKYGTIPQDFHLPTLLDRTVINVPAGLEQKIFELLPYLSEDNESARMLKLPPAKDFDDVVRVTLELTQENVEKLKERAKNESTRSDLHLSTFVVTYAYVWTCVVKARGGDADRPVRFMYAADFRNRLDPPVPVTYFGNCVLPVDFYGYEAKTFLGEDG
;
A
#
# COMPACT_ATOMS: atom_id res chain seq x y z
N ALA A 1 21.46 -11.04 2.56
CA ALA A 1 20.85 -9.81 2.02
C ALA A 1 20.64 -8.83 3.16
N SER A 2 20.81 -7.51 2.94
CA SER A 2 20.44 -6.51 3.95
C SER A 2 18.92 -6.38 4.04
N VAL A 3 18.38 -6.22 5.24
CA VAL A 3 16.95 -5.98 5.48
C VAL A 3 16.58 -4.50 5.50
N LEU A 4 17.57 -3.64 5.78
CA LEU A 4 17.45 -2.19 5.81
C LEU A 4 18.80 -1.59 5.41
N SER A 5 18.79 -0.67 4.45
CA SER A 5 19.93 0.17 4.10
C SER A 5 19.50 1.63 4.15
N LEU A 6 20.44 2.50 4.55
CA LEU A 6 20.22 3.92 4.71
C LEU A 6 21.31 4.72 4.00
N GLN A 7 20.91 5.77 3.31
CA GLN A 7 21.81 6.70 2.64
C GLN A 7 21.42 8.14 2.97
N ILE A 8 22.40 8.95 3.33
CA ILE A 8 22.23 10.40 3.47
C ILE A 8 23.03 11.05 2.34
N THR A 9 22.35 11.83 1.50
CA THR A 9 22.97 12.52 0.37
C THR A 9 22.89 14.01 0.59
N PHE A 10 24.05 14.67 0.65
CA PHE A 10 24.15 16.10 0.85
C PHE A 10 24.12 16.86 -0.49
N PHE A 11 23.37 17.96 -0.53
CA PHE A 11 23.29 18.87 -1.65
C PHE A 11 23.81 20.24 -1.19
N PRO A 12 25.04 20.63 -1.58
CA PRO A 12 25.65 21.87 -1.13
C PRO A 12 24.72 23.07 -1.30
N ASN A 13 24.54 23.85 -0.23
CA ASN A 13 23.68 25.03 -0.17
C ASN A 13 22.18 24.80 -0.47
N ARG A 14 21.71 23.54 -0.50
CA ARG A 14 20.31 23.18 -0.79
C ARG A 14 19.67 22.32 0.31
N GLY A 15 20.47 21.50 1.01
CA GLY A 15 20.00 20.63 2.07
C GLY A 15 20.53 19.21 1.93
N PHE A 16 19.78 18.22 2.37
CA PHE A 16 20.12 16.80 2.23
C PHE A 16 18.87 15.96 1.97
N SER A 17 19.04 14.78 1.39
CA SER A 17 18.01 13.75 1.33
C SER A 17 18.40 12.55 2.18
N ILE A 18 17.39 11.84 2.68
CA ILE A 18 17.55 10.54 3.34
C ILE A 18 16.83 9.52 2.47
N GLY A 19 17.58 8.56 1.94
CA GLY A 19 17.07 7.38 1.24
C GLY A 19 17.08 6.17 2.16
N THR A 20 15.99 5.40 2.15
CA THR A 20 15.94 4.10 2.82
C THR A 20 15.50 3.02 1.85
N THR A 21 16.11 1.85 1.98
CA THR A 21 15.73 0.64 1.24
C THR A 21 15.41 -0.43 2.27
N VAL A 22 14.20 -0.97 2.23
CA VAL A 22 13.70 -1.93 3.22
C VAL A 22 13.22 -3.18 2.51
N HIS A 23 13.67 -4.34 2.98
CA HIS A 23 13.13 -5.61 2.49
C HIS A 23 11.71 -5.81 3.06
N HIS A 24 10.69 -5.74 2.20
CA HIS A 24 9.29 -5.71 2.61
C HIS A 24 8.84 -6.94 3.42
N VAL A 25 9.52 -8.10 3.30
CA VAL A 25 9.25 -9.29 4.15
C VAL A 25 9.36 -9.02 5.65
N VAL A 26 10.17 -8.03 6.06
CA VAL A 26 10.42 -7.75 7.47
C VAL A 26 9.38 -6.82 8.06
N MET A 27 8.89 -5.83 7.30
CA MET A 27 7.95 -4.84 7.80
C MET A 27 7.05 -4.28 6.69
N ASP A 28 5.80 -3.97 7.05
CA ASP A 28 4.91 -3.22 6.18
C ASP A 28 5.18 -1.71 6.24
N GLY A 29 4.52 -0.97 5.35
CA GLY A 29 4.64 0.49 5.28
C GLY A 29 4.26 1.21 6.58
N LYS A 30 3.35 0.67 7.40
CA LYS A 30 2.97 1.28 8.68
C LYS A 30 4.08 1.14 9.70
N THR A 31 4.69 -0.04 9.81
CA THR A 31 5.86 -0.27 10.66
C THR A 31 7.07 0.55 10.18
N ALA A 32 7.31 0.62 8.87
CA ALA A 32 8.36 1.47 8.31
C ALA A 32 8.14 2.96 8.63
N ALA A 33 6.93 3.49 8.46
CA ALA A 33 6.62 4.87 8.79
C ALA A 33 6.82 5.17 10.28
N LYS A 34 6.44 4.23 11.16
CA LYS A 34 6.71 4.36 12.60
C LYS A 34 8.21 4.42 12.89
N PHE A 35 9.01 3.52 12.29
CA PHE A 35 10.47 3.55 12.43
C PHE A 35 11.06 4.93 12.10
N HIS A 36 10.70 5.50 10.95
CA HIS A 36 11.20 6.81 10.54
C HIS A 36 10.77 7.93 11.51
N LYS A 37 9.51 7.91 11.97
CA LYS A 37 9.01 8.90 12.94
C LYS A 37 9.72 8.79 14.29
N SER A 38 9.95 7.57 14.78
CA SER A 38 10.67 7.32 16.02
C SER A 38 12.14 7.73 15.92
N TRP A 39 12.79 7.43 14.80
CA TRP A 39 14.16 7.85 14.54
C TRP A 39 14.29 9.37 14.50
N ALA A 40 13.40 10.05 13.78
CA ALA A 40 13.36 11.52 13.72
C ALA A 40 13.13 12.15 15.11
N HIS A 41 12.22 11.58 15.91
CA HIS A 41 11.95 12.04 17.27
C HIS A 41 13.17 11.86 18.18
N LEU A 42 13.82 10.69 18.14
CA LEU A 42 15.04 10.43 18.90
C LEU A 42 16.16 11.42 18.53
N CYS A 43 16.36 11.68 17.25
CA CYS A 43 17.35 12.67 16.79
C CYS A 43 17.04 14.09 17.26
N LYS A 44 15.76 14.47 17.32
CA LYS A 44 15.33 15.83 17.69
C LYS A 44 15.29 16.06 19.20
N TYR A 45 14.83 15.08 19.97
CA TYR A 45 14.51 15.25 21.39
C TYR A 45 15.36 14.39 22.33
N GLY A 46 16.10 13.40 21.82
CA GLY A 46 16.91 12.50 22.65
C GLY A 46 16.09 11.55 23.54
N THR A 47 14.78 11.46 23.34
CA THR A 47 13.86 10.65 24.17
C THR A 47 13.06 9.68 23.31
N ILE A 48 12.49 8.65 23.95
CA ILE A 48 11.58 7.73 23.29
C ILE A 48 10.20 8.40 23.17
N PRO A 49 9.54 8.41 21.98
CA PRO A 49 8.18 8.91 21.84
C PRO A 49 7.20 8.20 22.79
N GLN A 50 6.39 8.96 23.54
CA GLN A 50 5.36 8.38 24.42
C GLN A 50 4.03 8.14 23.68
N ASP A 51 3.67 9.03 22.75
CA ASP A 51 2.37 9.01 22.07
C ASP A 51 2.34 8.13 20.80
N PHE A 52 3.50 7.66 20.37
CA PHE A 52 3.61 6.71 19.28
C PHE A 52 3.62 5.31 19.86
N HIS A 53 2.58 4.52 19.60
CA HIS A 53 2.62 3.08 19.82
C HIS A 53 3.75 2.45 18.99
N LEU A 54 4.97 2.45 19.54
CA LEU A 54 6.16 1.95 18.90
C LEU A 54 5.96 0.48 18.52
N PRO A 55 6.51 0.01 17.39
CA PRO A 55 6.38 -1.37 17.00
C PRO A 55 7.31 -2.23 17.85
N THR A 56 6.95 -2.44 19.12
CA THR A 56 7.76 -3.14 20.14
C THR A 56 7.40 -4.62 20.28
N LEU A 57 6.25 -5.06 19.77
CA LEU A 57 5.84 -6.45 19.79
C LEU A 57 6.47 -7.19 18.61
N LEU A 58 7.52 -7.96 18.90
CA LEU A 58 8.27 -8.74 17.91
C LEU A 58 7.73 -10.17 17.74
N ASP A 59 6.93 -10.64 18.70
CA ASP A 59 6.35 -11.98 18.66
C ASP A 59 5.34 -12.09 17.51
N ARG A 60 5.72 -12.85 16.47
CA ARG A 60 4.88 -13.09 15.28
C ARG A 60 3.75 -14.07 15.54
N THR A 61 3.81 -14.84 16.63
CA THR A 61 2.76 -15.81 16.99
C THR A 61 1.45 -15.15 17.43
N VAL A 62 1.48 -13.83 17.68
CA VAL A 62 0.26 -13.02 17.88
C VAL A 62 -0.67 -13.07 16.66
N ILE A 63 -0.13 -13.33 15.47
CA ILE A 63 -0.91 -13.67 14.29
C ILE A 63 -1.07 -15.19 14.26
N ASN A 64 -2.23 -15.65 14.73
CA ASN A 64 -2.56 -17.07 14.64
C ASN A 64 -2.88 -17.44 13.18
N VAL A 65 -2.03 -18.23 12.54
CA VAL A 65 -2.22 -18.72 11.18
C VAL A 65 -2.76 -20.14 11.26
N PRO A 66 -4.02 -20.40 10.90
CA PRO A 66 -4.57 -21.75 10.85
C PRO A 66 -3.76 -22.66 9.94
N ALA A 67 -3.65 -23.93 10.30
CA ALA A 67 -3.00 -24.94 9.46
C ALA A 67 -3.60 -24.94 8.05
N GLY A 68 -2.73 -24.89 7.03
CA GLY A 68 -3.13 -24.85 5.62
C GLY A 68 -3.50 -23.47 5.07
N LEU A 69 -3.66 -22.43 5.91
CA LEU A 69 -3.88 -21.07 5.40
C LEU A 69 -2.66 -20.55 4.65
N GLU A 70 -1.45 -20.82 5.15
CA GLU A 70 -0.20 -20.45 4.48
C GLU A 70 -0.14 -21.00 3.05
N GLN A 71 -0.44 -22.28 2.87
CA GLN A 71 -0.46 -22.91 1.55
C GLN A 71 -1.50 -22.26 0.63
N LYS A 72 -2.70 -21.97 1.14
CA LYS A 72 -3.73 -21.23 0.38
C LYS A 72 -3.28 -19.83 0.00
N ILE A 73 -2.54 -19.13 0.86
CA ILE A 73 -1.98 -17.81 0.54
C ILE A 73 -0.99 -17.92 -0.62
N PHE A 74 -0.12 -18.93 -0.62
CA PHE A 74 0.79 -19.18 -1.74
C PHE A 74 0.04 -19.52 -3.04
N GLU A 75 -1.06 -20.27 -2.97
CA GLU A 75 -1.91 -20.56 -4.13
C GLU A 75 -2.65 -19.31 -4.66
N LEU A 76 -3.09 -18.41 -3.77
CA LEU A 76 -3.86 -17.21 -4.12
C LEU A 76 -3.00 -16.04 -4.60
N LEU A 77 -1.71 -16.04 -4.27
CA LEU A 77 -0.77 -14.98 -4.63
C LEU A 77 0.22 -15.54 -5.68
N PRO A 78 -0.15 -15.57 -6.97
CA PRO A 78 0.65 -16.25 -7.99
C PRO A 78 2.07 -15.69 -8.14
N TYR A 79 2.30 -14.42 -7.79
CA TYR A 79 3.64 -13.83 -7.73
C TYR A 79 4.53 -14.38 -6.59
N LEU A 80 3.95 -15.12 -5.64
CA LEU A 80 4.65 -15.92 -4.63
C LEU A 80 4.71 -17.41 -5.01
N SER A 81 3.98 -17.85 -6.05
CA SER A 81 3.84 -19.25 -6.41
C SER A 81 4.77 -19.71 -7.53
N GLU A 82 5.41 -18.78 -8.26
CA GLU A 82 6.21 -19.13 -9.45
C GLU A 82 7.43 -20.02 -9.13
N ASP A 83 7.93 -20.00 -7.89
CA ASP A 83 8.86 -21.00 -7.37
C ASP A 83 8.87 -20.93 -5.82
N ASN A 84 8.30 -21.95 -5.17
CA ASN A 84 8.08 -21.99 -3.72
C ASN A 84 9.40 -21.94 -2.92
N GLU A 85 10.51 -22.36 -3.52
CA GLU A 85 11.84 -22.17 -2.92
C GLU A 85 12.31 -20.72 -3.04
N SER A 86 12.11 -20.07 -4.19
CA SER A 86 12.47 -18.67 -4.41
C SER A 86 11.68 -17.71 -3.52
N ALA A 87 10.40 -17.99 -3.25
CA ALA A 87 9.53 -17.17 -2.42
C ALA A 87 9.97 -17.13 -0.94
N ARG A 88 10.76 -18.13 -0.53
CA ARG A 88 11.37 -18.22 0.82
C ARG A 88 12.77 -17.59 0.87
N MET A 89 13.30 -17.12 -0.26
CA MET A 89 14.59 -16.43 -0.31
C MET A 89 14.39 -14.92 -0.18
N LEU A 90 15.37 -14.24 0.42
CA LEU A 90 15.47 -12.77 0.39
C LEU A 90 15.98 -12.22 -0.96
N LYS A 91 15.81 -13.00 -2.04
CA LYS A 91 16.22 -12.60 -3.37
C LYS A 91 15.08 -11.80 -3.98
N LEU A 92 15.36 -10.58 -4.40
CA LEU A 92 14.40 -9.80 -5.17
C LEU A 92 14.22 -10.48 -6.53
N PRO A 93 12.98 -10.63 -7.02
CA PRO A 93 12.76 -11.05 -8.40
C PRO A 93 13.45 -10.06 -9.34
N PRO A 94 13.90 -10.50 -10.52
CA PRO A 94 14.51 -9.61 -11.50
C PRO A 94 13.52 -8.47 -11.79
N ALA A 95 13.99 -7.24 -11.61
CA ALA A 95 13.21 -6.07 -11.99
C ALA A 95 12.99 -6.14 -13.51
N LYS A 96 11.74 -6.01 -13.97
CA LYS A 96 11.51 -5.68 -15.37
C LYS A 96 11.96 -4.25 -15.56
N ASP A 97 12.97 -4.06 -16.40
CA ASP A 97 13.30 -2.74 -16.88
C ASP A 97 12.10 -2.24 -17.69
N PHE A 98 11.50 -1.15 -17.22
CA PHE A 98 10.51 -0.43 -18.00
C PHE A 98 11.24 0.70 -18.71
N ASP A 99 11.50 0.51 -20.00
CA ASP A 99 11.97 1.59 -20.85
C ASP A 99 10.86 2.64 -20.98
N ASP A 100 11.23 3.92 -20.88
CA ASP A 100 10.35 5.08 -21.11
C ASP A 100 9.20 5.29 -20.09
N VAL A 101 9.50 5.16 -18.78
CA VAL A 101 8.57 5.54 -17.71
C VAL A 101 9.00 6.84 -17.05
N VAL A 102 8.05 7.77 -16.89
CA VAL A 102 8.25 9.03 -16.17
C VAL A 102 7.51 9.01 -14.83
N ARG A 103 8.11 9.62 -13.80
CA ARG A 103 7.46 9.82 -12.49
C ARG A 103 6.86 11.20 -12.41
N VAL A 104 5.54 11.28 -12.20
CA VAL A 104 4.80 12.53 -12.00
C VAL A 104 4.15 12.55 -10.62
N THR A 105 4.03 13.73 -10.03
CA THR A 105 3.26 13.97 -8.79
C THR A 105 2.03 14.77 -9.15
N LEU A 106 0.85 14.25 -8.81
CA LEU A 106 -0.44 14.92 -9.01
C LEU A 106 -1.01 15.29 -7.64
N GLU A 107 -1.45 16.54 -7.49
CA GLU A 107 -2.05 17.04 -6.27
C GLU A 107 -3.58 17.01 -6.40
N LEU A 108 -4.25 16.33 -5.46
CA LEU A 108 -5.69 16.46 -5.25
C LEU A 108 -5.90 17.24 -3.96
N THR A 109 -6.49 18.42 -4.08
CA THR A 109 -6.76 19.27 -2.91
C THR A 109 -7.96 18.75 -2.13
N GLN A 110 -8.12 19.23 -0.89
CA GLN A 110 -9.30 18.93 -0.08
C GLN A 110 -10.60 19.35 -0.80
N GLU A 111 -10.60 20.52 -1.45
CA GLU A 111 -11.74 21.00 -2.24
C GLU A 111 -12.08 20.06 -3.40
N ASN A 112 -11.07 19.50 -4.09
CA ASN A 112 -11.30 18.51 -5.14
C ASN A 112 -11.96 17.25 -4.58
N VAL A 113 -11.47 16.75 -3.44
CA VAL A 113 -12.03 15.57 -2.77
C VAL A 113 -13.48 15.81 -2.33
N GLU A 114 -13.79 16.99 -1.81
CA GLU A 114 -15.15 17.36 -1.39
C GLU A 114 -16.10 17.41 -2.59
N LYS A 115 -15.69 18.05 -3.70
CA LYS A 115 -16.46 18.05 -4.95
C LYS A 115 -16.72 16.65 -5.49
N LEU A 116 -15.72 15.76 -5.45
CA LEU A 116 -15.87 14.37 -5.88
C LEU A 116 -16.82 13.59 -4.96
N LYS A 117 -16.77 13.82 -3.63
CA LYS A 117 -17.71 13.22 -2.68
C LYS A 117 -19.14 13.68 -2.93
N GLU A 118 -19.35 14.97 -3.19
CA GLU A 118 -20.67 15.52 -3.50
C GLU A 118 -21.23 14.95 -4.79
N ARG A 119 -20.42 14.92 -5.85
CA ARG A 119 -20.78 14.30 -7.13
C ARG A 119 -21.23 12.85 -6.95
N ALA A 120 -20.41 12.04 -6.26
CA ALA A 120 -20.73 10.63 -6.02
C ALA A 120 -22.02 10.43 -5.20
N LYS A 121 -22.36 11.34 -4.29
CA LYS A 121 -23.64 11.30 -3.56
C LYS A 121 -24.83 11.64 -4.44
N ASN A 122 -24.68 12.63 -5.32
CA ASN A 122 -25.76 13.13 -6.15
C ASN A 122 -26.11 12.18 -7.30
N GLU A 123 -25.11 11.50 -7.86
CA GLU A 123 -25.27 10.59 -9.00
C GLU A 123 -25.62 9.15 -8.56
N SER A 124 -25.43 8.82 -7.29
CA SER A 124 -25.69 7.47 -6.78
C SER A 124 -27.16 7.25 -6.39
N THR A 125 -27.72 6.12 -6.82
CA THR A 125 -29.02 5.63 -6.35
C THR A 125 -28.93 4.92 -4.99
N ARG A 126 -27.71 4.66 -4.50
CA ARG A 126 -27.45 4.04 -3.18
C ARG A 126 -27.36 5.08 -2.07
N SER A 127 -28.07 4.83 -0.98
CA SER A 127 -28.06 5.66 0.23
C SER A 127 -26.98 5.27 1.25
N ASP A 128 -26.29 4.14 1.06
CA ASP A 128 -25.37 3.54 2.03
C ASP A 128 -23.87 3.70 1.67
N LEU A 129 -23.53 4.72 0.87
CA LEU A 129 -22.16 4.91 0.39
C LEU A 129 -21.18 5.36 1.48
N HIS A 130 -20.14 4.57 1.72
CA HIS A 130 -19.00 4.97 2.55
C HIS A 130 -17.93 5.73 1.73
N LEU A 131 -18.11 7.04 1.60
CA LEU A 131 -17.25 7.91 0.79
C LEU A 131 -16.08 8.49 1.59
N SER A 132 -15.17 7.63 2.05
CA SER A 132 -13.90 8.10 2.62
C SER A 132 -13.05 8.82 1.56
N THR A 133 -12.13 9.70 1.99
CA THR A 133 -11.18 10.36 1.08
C THR A 133 -10.39 9.34 0.26
N PHE A 134 -9.95 8.25 0.89
CA PHE A 134 -9.26 7.16 0.19
C PHE A 134 -10.11 6.57 -0.93
N VAL A 135 -11.37 6.20 -0.66
CA VAL A 135 -12.27 5.58 -1.65
C VAL A 135 -12.45 6.49 -2.86
N VAL A 136 -12.77 7.76 -2.61
CA VAL A 136 -13.07 8.72 -3.70
C VAL A 136 -11.82 9.06 -4.51
N THR A 137 -10.69 9.30 -3.85
CA THR A 137 -9.42 9.55 -4.55
C THR A 137 -8.97 8.34 -5.36
N TYR A 138 -9.05 7.14 -4.77
CA TYR A 138 -8.62 5.91 -5.45
C TYR A 138 -9.50 5.61 -6.67
N ALA A 139 -10.82 5.72 -6.53
CA ALA A 139 -11.76 5.57 -7.64
C ALA A 139 -11.47 6.57 -8.76
N TYR A 140 -11.34 7.86 -8.44
CA TYR A 140 -11.05 8.91 -9.41
C TYR A 140 -9.73 8.68 -10.16
N VAL A 141 -8.63 8.48 -9.42
CA VAL A 141 -7.31 8.25 -10.01
C VAL A 141 -7.32 7.01 -10.88
N TRP A 142 -8.00 5.94 -10.45
CA TRP A 142 -8.03 4.73 -11.24
C TRP A 142 -8.86 4.87 -12.51
N THR A 143 -10.02 5.52 -12.46
CA THR A 143 -10.79 5.85 -13.67
C THR A 143 -9.92 6.66 -14.65
N CYS A 144 -9.15 7.64 -14.15
CA CYS A 144 -8.18 8.37 -14.98
C CYS A 144 -7.11 7.44 -15.58
N VAL A 145 -6.52 6.52 -14.81
CA VAL A 145 -5.53 5.55 -15.29
C VAL A 145 -6.12 4.65 -16.38
N VAL A 146 -7.35 4.16 -16.20
CA VAL A 146 -8.02 3.32 -17.20
C VAL A 146 -8.27 4.10 -18.48
N LYS A 147 -8.78 5.33 -18.39
CA LYS A 147 -9.00 6.21 -19.55
C LYS A 147 -7.69 6.55 -20.27
N ALA A 148 -6.66 6.98 -19.53
CA ALA A 148 -5.37 7.37 -20.09
C ALA A 148 -4.61 6.22 -20.75
N ARG A 149 -4.74 5.00 -20.22
CA ARG A 149 -4.14 3.80 -20.83
C ARG A 149 -4.76 3.47 -22.19
N GLY A 150 -6.01 3.86 -22.42
CA GLY A 150 -6.74 3.58 -23.66
C GLY A 150 -6.81 2.08 -23.99
N GLY A 151 -6.79 1.79 -25.29
CA GLY A 151 -6.80 0.44 -25.84
C GLY A 151 -8.20 -0.17 -25.96
N ASP A 152 -8.24 -1.50 -25.98
CA ASP A 152 -9.47 -2.28 -26.10
C ASP A 152 -10.41 -2.00 -24.91
N ALA A 153 -11.69 -1.75 -25.22
CA ALA A 153 -12.73 -1.48 -24.24
C ALA A 153 -13.13 -2.74 -23.45
N ASP A 154 -12.94 -3.94 -24.02
CA ASP A 154 -13.23 -5.21 -23.36
C ASP A 154 -12.04 -5.75 -22.55
N ARG A 155 -10.92 -5.01 -22.50
CA ARG A 155 -9.76 -5.44 -21.71
C ARG A 155 -10.12 -5.50 -20.21
N PRO A 156 -9.66 -6.54 -19.48
CA PRO A 156 -9.91 -6.63 -18.05
C PRO A 156 -9.18 -5.51 -17.29
N VAL A 157 -9.84 -4.99 -16.27
CA VAL A 157 -9.30 -4.03 -15.32
C VAL A 157 -9.25 -4.68 -13.94
N ARG A 158 -8.06 -4.69 -13.35
CA ARG A 158 -7.82 -5.17 -11.99
C ARG A 158 -7.44 -4.00 -11.10
N PHE A 159 -8.11 -3.88 -9.97
CA PHE A 159 -7.81 -2.88 -8.95
C PHE A 159 -7.24 -3.61 -7.73
N MET A 160 -6.18 -3.07 -7.14
CA MET A 160 -5.54 -3.66 -5.98
C MET A 160 -5.07 -2.59 -5.01
N TYR A 161 -5.38 -2.77 -3.74
CA TYR A 161 -4.77 -2.00 -2.67
C TYR A 161 -4.34 -2.90 -1.51
N ALA A 162 -3.28 -2.54 -0.81
CA ALA A 162 -2.87 -3.23 0.41
C ALA A 162 -3.69 -2.73 1.61
N ALA A 163 -4.39 -3.62 2.29
CA ALA A 163 -5.16 -3.29 3.49
C ALA A 163 -4.42 -3.72 4.76
N ASP A 164 -4.49 -2.91 5.82
CA ASP A 164 -3.96 -3.24 7.16
C ASP A 164 -4.96 -4.13 7.92
N PHE A 165 -4.59 -5.37 8.21
CA PHE A 165 -5.46 -6.35 8.87
C PHE A 165 -5.35 -6.33 10.39
N ARG A 166 -4.50 -5.47 11.00
CA ARG A 166 -4.30 -5.50 12.46
C ARG A 166 -5.60 -5.46 13.26
N ASN A 167 -6.50 -4.56 12.89
CA ASN A 167 -7.81 -4.39 13.56
C ASN A 167 -8.92 -5.26 12.94
N ARG A 168 -8.61 -6.16 12.01
CA ARG A 168 -9.56 -6.98 11.25
C ARG A 168 -9.44 -8.48 11.54
N LEU A 169 -8.35 -8.89 12.20
CA LEU A 169 -8.17 -10.25 12.67
C LEU A 169 -8.89 -10.44 14.02
N ASP A 170 -9.19 -11.70 14.34
CA ASP A 170 -9.78 -12.10 15.61
C ASP A 170 -8.87 -13.14 16.29
N PRO A 171 -8.19 -12.79 17.40
CA PRO A 171 -8.20 -11.48 18.04
C PRO A 171 -7.44 -10.40 17.22
N PRO A 172 -7.72 -9.10 17.45
CA PRO A 172 -6.98 -8.02 16.79
C PRO A 172 -5.49 -8.06 17.15
N VAL A 173 -4.64 -7.83 16.13
CA VAL A 173 -3.19 -7.73 16.32
C VAL A 173 -2.86 -6.37 16.95
N PRO A 174 -2.05 -6.33 18.02
CA PRO A 174 -1.69 -5.08 18.67
C PRO A 174 -1.09 -4.06 17.69
N VAL A 175 -1.46 -2.79 17.86
CA VAL A 175 -0.91 -1.69 17.07
C VAL A 175 0.62 -1.57 17.20
N THR A 176 1.20 -2.12 18.27
CA THR A 176 2.64 -2.23 18.53
C THR A 176 3.32 -3.41 17.81
N TYR A 177 2.60 -4.19 17.00
CA TYR A 177 3.18 -5.29 16.24
C TYR A 177 4.20 -4.81 15.19
N PHE A 178 5.40 -5.38 15.26
CA PHE A 178 6.47 -5.22 14.29
C PHE A 178 6.39 -6.35 13.25
N GLY A 179 6.06 -6.00 12.02
CA GLY A 179 5.98 -6.97 10.93
C GLY A 179 5.00 -6.55 9.86
N ASN A 180 4.66 -7.50 8.99
CA ASN A 180 3.58 -7.35 8.03
C ASN A 180 2.29 -7.88 8.64
N CYS A 181 1.24 -7.07 8.58
CA CYS A 181 -0.14 -7.51 8.79
C CYS A 181 -1.00 -6.91 7.68
N VAL A 182 -0.55 -7.08 6.44
CA VAL A 182 -1.17 -6.52 5.24
C VAL A 182 -1.52 -7.63 4.27
N LEU A 183 -2.69 -7.53 3.62
CA LEU A 183 -3.03 -8.38 2.48
C LEU A 183 -3.50 -7.49 1.33
N PRO A 184 -3.19 -7.86 0.07
CA PRO A 184 -3.79 -7.22 -1.08
C PRO A 184 -5.30 -7.52 -1.09
N VAL A 185 -6.10 -6.49 -1.31
CA VAL A 185 -7.52 -6.60 -1.65
C VAL A 185 -7.63 -6.33 -3.13
N ASP A 186 -8.00 -7.37 -3.88
CA ASP A 186 -8.16 -7.31 -5.32
C ASP A 186 -9.63 -7.24 -5.71
N PHE A 187 -9.92 -6.45 -6.75
CA PHE A 187 -11.21 -6.41 -7.42
C PHE A 187 -11.01 -6.81 -8.88
N TYR A 188 -11.78 -7.80 -9.31
CA TYR A 188 -11.78 -8.36 -10.66
C TYR A 188 -13.20 -8.29 -11.24
N GLY A 189 -13.32 -8.58 -12.53
CA GLY A 189 -14.62 -8.69 -13.21
C GLY A 189 -15.13 -7.39 -13.82
N TYR A 190 -14.27 -6.37 -13.95
CA TYR A 190 -14.57 -5.15 -14.66
C TYR A 190 -13.76 -5.06 -15.95
N GLU A 191 -14.38 -4.49 -16.98
CA GLU A 191 -13.75 -4.21 -18.27
C GLU A 191 -13.54 -2.71 -18.43
N ALA A 192 -12.62 -2.29 -19.30
CA ALA A 192 -12.29 -0.88 -19.44
C ALA A 192 -13.51 -0.03 -19.81
N LYS A 193 -14.44 -0.57 -20.62
CA LYS A 193 -15.69 0.11 -21.03
C LYS A 193 -16.54 0.59 -19.87
N THR A 194 -16.51 -0.08 -18.72
CA THR A 194 -17.21 0.36 -17.50
C THR A 194 -16.75 1.74 -17.06
N PHE A 195 -15.49 2.07 -17.31
CA PHE A 195 -14.85 3.32 -16.89
C PHE A 195 -14.81 4.38 -18.01
N LEU A 196 -15.36 4.10 -19.20
CA LEU A 196 -15.29 5.03 -20.34
C LEU A 196 -16.53 5.91 -20.46
N GLY A 197 -17.61 5.60 -19.73
CA GLY A 197 -18.85 6.37 -19.75
C GLY A 197 -18.75 7.75 -19.12
N GLU A 198 -19.82 8.54 -19.28
CA GLU A 198 -19.97 9.86 -18.64
C GLU A 198 -20.12 9.75 -17.12
N ASP A 199 -20.69 8.63 -16.67
CA ASP A 199 -20.91 8.29 -15.25
C ASP A 199 -19.62 7.93 -14.49
N GLY A 200 -18.48 7.91 -15.19
CA GLY A 200 -17.17 7.64 -14.60
C GLY A 200 -16.85 6.16 -14.54
#